data_AF-A0A349MFB7-F1
#
_entry.id   AF-A0A349MFB7-F1
#
_cell.length_a   1.000
_cell.length_b   1.000
_cell.length_c   1.000
_cell.angle_alpha   90.00
_cell.angle_beta   90.00
_cell.angle_gamma   90.00
#
_symmetry.space_group_name_H-M   'P 1'
#
loop_
_entity.id
_entity.type
_entity.pdbx_description
1 polymer ?
#
loop_
_entity_poly.entity_id
_entity_poly.type
_entity_poly.pdbx_seq_one_letter_code
_entity_poly.pdbx_strand_id
1 'polypeptide(L)'
;MPQTIEIGPVAIESELRFGGIPHYCIIPYNALWSAFNPDSGHGVLWQEFIPPIIRHQHGPYPTGPLKPLPDDDDWPLPDAAPEPVKAGVPAFKVIEGNSDIPPPDNNPGRSRPKLRIVK
;
A
#
# COMPACT_ATOMS: atom_id res chain seq x y z
N MET A 1 3.65 -29.98 6.32
CA MET A 1 4.75 -29.77 7.27
C MET A 1 4.83 -28.28 7.55
N PRO A 2 4.96 -27.84 8.81
CA PRO A 2 5.14 -26.41 9.11
C PRO A 2 6.42 -25.90 8.44
N GLN A 3 6.37 -24.71 7.85
CA GLN A 3 7.56 -24.06 7.30
C GLN A 3 8.45 -23.57 8.44
N THR A 4 9.74 -23.82 8.37
CA THR A 4 10.70 -23.37 9.38
C THR A 4 10.98 -21.89 9.20
N ILE A 5 10.86 -21.13 10.29
CA ILE A 5 11.24 -19.72 10.37
C ILE A 5 12.50 -19.64 11.22
N GLU A 6 13.58 -19.11 10.66
CA GLU A 6 14.85 -18.90 11.33
C GLU A 6 14.95 -17.44 11.80
N ILE A 7 15.14 -17.24 13.11
CA ILE A 7 15.27 -15.91 13.71
C ILE A 7 16.75 -15.65 13.94
N GLY A 8 17.37 -14.92 13.02
CA GLY A 8 18.77 -14.52 13.10
C GLY A 8 18.99 -13.22 13.88
N PRO A 9 20.26 -12.83 14.12
CA PRO A 9 20.60 -11.61 14.85
C PRO A 9 20.30 -10.32 14.07
N VAL A 10 20.16 -10.37 12.74
CA VAL A 10 19.99 -9.19 11.86
C VAL A 10 18.72 -9.27 11.01
N ALA A 11 18.21 -10.47 10.78
CA ALA A 11 17.07 -10.72 9.91
C ALA A 11 16.30 -11.98 10.33
N ILE A 12 15.08 -12.08 9.83
CA ILE A 12 14.24 -13.28 9.86
C ILE A 12 14.36 -13.95 8.48
N GLU A 13 14.62 -15.24 8.45
CA GLU A 13 14.83 -16.01 7.23
C GLU A 13 13.82 -17.17 7.17
N SER A 14 13.21 -17.39 6.01
CA SER A 14 12.23 -18.45 5.84
C SER A 14 12.03 -18.79 4.37
N GLU A 15 11.73 -20.06 4.09
CA GLU A 15 11.26 -20.50 2.78
C GLU A 15 9.72 -20.36 2.71
N LEU A 16 9.24 -19.32 2.01
CA LEU A 16 7.82 -19.03 1.84
C LEU A 16 7.34 -19.48 0.47
N ARG A 17 6.05 -19.82 0.35
CA ARG A 17 5.46 -20.24 -0.93
C ARG A 17 4.48 -19.21 -1.45
N PHE A 18 4.71 -18.74 -2.67
CA PHE A 18 3.80 -17.83 -3.37
C PHE A 18 3.20 -18.56 -4.57
N GLY A 19 1.88 -18.78 -4.57
CA GLY A 19 1.22 -19.58 -5.62
C GLY A 19 1.72 -21.03 -5.70
N GLY A 20 2.23 -21.58 -4.59
CA GLY A 20 2.79 -22.93 -4.51
C GLY A 20 4.29 -23.04 -4.86
N ILE A 21 4.89 -21.99 -5.42
CA ILE A 21 6.32 -21.94 -5.74
C ILE A 21 7.10 -21.51 -4.50
N PRO A 22 8.13 -22.27 -4.07
CA PRO A 22 8.97 -21.88 -2.93
C PRO A 22 9.95 -20.76 -3.29
N HIS A 23 10.11 -19.81 -2.37
CA HIS A 23 11.04 -18.70 -2.43
C HIS A 23 11.76 -18.55 -1.10
N TYR A 24 13.07 -18.36 -1.16
CA TYR A 24 13.85 -18.00 0.02
C TYR A 24 13.68 -16.52 0.33
N CYS A 25 13.15 -16.20 1.51
CA CYS A 25 12.86 -14.84 1.93
C CYS A 25 13.73 -14.45 3.12
N ILE A 26 14.27 -13.23 3.04
CA ILE A 26 15.06 -12.61 4.10
C ILE A 26 14.41 -11.27 4.43
N ILE A 27 13.99 -11.10 5.67
CA ILE A 27 13.34 -9.89 6.18
C ILE A 27 14.26 -9.25 7.21
N PRO A 28 15.00 -8.19 6.87
CA PRO A 28 15.84 -7.49 7.83
C PRO A 28 14.97 -6.69 8.82
N TYR A 29 15.44 -6.56 10.07
CA TYR A 29 14.63 -5.91 11.12
C TYR A 29 14.28 -4.44 10.83
N ASN A 30 15.12 -3.74 10.07
CA ASN A 30 14.86 -2.36 9.66
C ASN A 30 13.72 -2.22 8.64
N ALA A 31 13.30 -3.32 8.01
CA ALA A 31 12.16 -3.37 7.11
C ALA A 31 10.89 -3.88 7.80
N LEU A 32 10.98 -4.32 9.07
CA LEU A 32 9.85 -4.81 9.84
C LEU A 32 9.12 -3.64 10.50
N TRP A 33 7.83 -3.48 10.19
CA TRP A 33 7.02 -2.39 10.76
C TRP A 33 6.12 -2.87 11.89
N SER A 34 5.56 -4.07 11.76
CA SER A 34 4.70 -4.67 12.77
C SER A 34 4.77 -6.18 12.74
N ALA A 35 4.34 -6.78 13.84
CA ALA A 35 4.06 -8.21 13.95
C ALA A 35 2.80 -8.38 14.79
N PHE A 36 1.88 -9.23 14.35
CA PHE A 36 0.64 -9.49 15.05
C PHE A 36 0.28 -10.97 14.98
N ASN A 37 -0.48 -11.44 15.96
CA ASN A 37 -1.09 -12.75 15.94
C ASN A 37 -2.43 -12.64 15.19
N PRO A 38 -2.61 -13.36 14.06
CA PRO A 38 -3.83 -13.28 13.26
C PRO A 38 -5.08 -13.74 14.02
N ASP A 39 -4.95 -14.66 14.98
CA ASP A 39 -6.11 -15.21 15.70
C ASP A 39 -6.66 -14.24 16.76
N SER A 40 -5.78 -13.41 17.32
CA SER A 40 -6.15 -12.50 18.43
C SER A 40 -6.16 -11.02 18.03
N GLY A 41 -5.60 -10.67 16.87
CA GLY A 41 -5.38 -9.29 16.44
C GLY A 41 -4.33 -8.53 17.26
N HIS A 42 -3.79 -9.12 18.34
CA HIS A 42 -2.78 -8.48 19.17
C HIS A 42 -1.43 -8.46 18.47
N GLY A 43 -0.77 -7.31 18.50
CA GLY A 43 0.53 -7.14 17.89
C GLY A 43 1.28 -5.90 18.38
N VAL A 44 2.49 -5.77 17.86
CA VAL A 44 3.41 -4.67 18.13
C VAL A 44 3.67 -3.93 16.83
N LEU A 45 3.78 -2.60 16.91
CA LEU A 45 4.12 -1.70 15.81
C LEU A 45 5.36 -0.91 16.19
N TRP A 46 6.41 -1.00 15.38
CA TRP A 46 7.65 -0.23 15.53
C TRP A 46 7.60 1.03 14.68
N GLN A 47 7.10 2.11 15.26
CA GLN A 47 6.82 3.36 14.55
C GLN A 47 8.09 3.97 13.93
N GLU A 48 9.24 3.77 14.55
CA GLU A 48 10.55 4.28 14.13
C GLU A 48 10.99 3.77 12.75
N PHE A 49 10.59 2.55 12.36
CA PHE A 49 10.96 1.95 11.08
C PHE A 49 9.99 2.26 9.95
N ILE A 50 8.83 2.87 10.24
CA ILE A 50 7.86 3.27 9.22
C ILE A 50 8.41 4.49 8.47
N PRO A 51 8.49 4.48 7.13
CA PRO A 51 8.91 5.64 6.35
C PRO A 51 8.04 6.88 6.62
N PRO A 52 8.61 8.10 6.73
CA PRO A 52 7.84 9.32 7.04
C PRO A 52 6.70 9.59 6.05
N ILE A 53 6.92 9.31 4.76
CA ILE A 53 5.91 9.46 3.71
C ILE A 53 4.63 8.66 4.00
N ILE A 54 4.76 7.47 4.61
CA ILE A 54 3.63 6.60 4.96
C ILE A 54 2.96 7.11 6.24
N ARG A 55 3.74 7.64 7.21
CA ARG A 55 3.18 8.19 8.47
C ARG A 55 2.21 9.34 8.22
N HIS A 56 2.47 10.18 7.21
CA HIS A 56 1.62 11.33 6.91
C HIS A 56 0.25 10.96 6.31
N GLN A 57 0.13 9.78 5.70
CA GLN A 57 -1.11 9.35 5.04
C GLN A 57 -2.11 8.71 6.00
N HIS A 58 -1.65 8.13 7.11
CA HIS A 58 -2.49 7.31 8.00
C HIS A 58 -2.81 7.97 9.36
N GLY A 59 -2.47 9.25 9.53
CA GLY A 59 -2.66 9.96 10.81
C GLY A 59 -1.81 9.39 11.95
N PRO A 60 -1.99 9.86 13.19
CA PRO A 60 -1.25 9.35 14.33
C PRO A 60 -1.60 7.88 14.58
N TYR A 61 -0.65 6.98 14.36
CA TYR A 61 -0.81 5.59 14.77
C TYR A 61 -0.90 5.51 16.30
N PRO A 62 -1.96 4.89 16.87
CA PRO A 62 -2.04 4.73 18.31
C PRO A 62 -0.83 3.94 18.79
N THR A 63 -0.09 4.47 19.76
CA THR A 63 1.02 3.82 20.47
C THR A 63 0.56 2.71 21.44
N GLY A 64 -0.64 2.16 21.22
CA GLY A 64 -1.24 1.08 22.02
C GLY A 64 -1.20 -0.27 21.30
N PRO A 65 -1.64 -1.35 21.95
CA PRO A 65 -1.86 -2.62 21.27
C PRO A 65 -2.72 -2.38 20.02
N LEU A 66 -2.32 -2.98 18.90
CA LEU A 66 -3.11 -2.93 17.68
C LEU A 66 -4.53 -3.39 18.03
N LYS A 67 -5.51 -2.51 17.75
CA LYS A 67 -6.92 -2.89 17.88
C LYS A 67 -7.15 -4.02 16.88
N PRO A 68 -7.99 -5.02 17.22
CA PRO A 68 -8.41 -6.01 16.24
C PRO A 68 -8.88 -5.29 14.97
N LEU A 69 -8.40 -5.76 13.83
CA LEU A 69 -8.87 -5.28 12.53
C LEU A 69 -10.40 -5.44 12.53
N PRO A 70 -11.17 -4.41 12.14
CA PRO A 70 -12.59 -4.59 11.91
C PRO A 70 -12.81 -5.70 10.87
N ASP A 71 -13.88 -6.47 11.03
CA ASP A 71 -14.30 -7.45 10.01
C ASP A 71 -14.46 -6.72 8.66
N ASP A 72 -14.27 -7.42 7.53
CA ASP A 72 -14.30 -6.81 6.18
C ASP A 72 -15.61 -6.04 5.86
N ASP A 73 -16.68 -6.30 6.63
CA ASP A 73 -17.97 -5.59 6.57
C ASP A 73 -18.00 -4.23 7.30
N ASP A 74 -17.02 -3.92 8.14
CA ASP A 74 -16.90 -2.68 8.93
C ASP A 74 -15.82 -1.72 8.37
N TRP A 75 -15.29 -1.99 7.17
CA TRP A 75 -14.53 -0.96 6.46
C TRP A 75 -15.48 0.21 6.18
N PRO A 76 -15.19 1.43 6.66
CA PRO A 76 -16.05 2.56 6.38
C PRO A 76 -16.07 2.76 4.88
N LEU A 77 -17.18 2.36 4.26
CA LEU A 77 -17.60 2.94 2.99
C LEU A 77 -17.55 4.45 3.21
N PRO A 78 -16.96 5.24 2.30
CA PRO A 78 -17.04 6.69 2.39
C PRO A 78 -18.49 7.11 2.24
N ASP A 79 -19.22 7.10 3.34
CA ASP A 79 -20.53 7.69 3.47
C ASP A 79 -20.34 9.20 3.40
N ALA A 80 -20.96 9.77 2.36
CA ALA A 80 -20.97 11.18 2.00
C ALA A 80 -19.65 11.72 1.43
N ALA A 81 -19.77 12.22 0.20
CA ALA A 81 -18.80 13.12 -0.41
C ALA A 81 -18.40 14.23 0.60
N PRO A 82 -17.10 14.52 0.78
CA PRO A 82 -16.68 15.62 1.63
C PRO A 82 -17.24 16.93 1.07
N GLU A 83 -17.91 17.72 1.93
CA GLU A 83 -18.34 19.06 1.60
C GLU A 83 -17.15 19.90 1.07
N PRO A 84 -17.35 20.77 0.06
CA PRO A 84 -16.26 21.45 -0.61
C PRO A 84 -15.57 22.46 0.30
N VAL A 85 -14.37 22.10 0.77
CA VAL A 85 -13.43 23.01 1.42
C VAL A 85 -13.04 24.10 0.42
N LYS A 86 -13.37 25.36 0.74
CA LYS A 86 -13.05 26.53 -0.08
C LYS A 86 -11.54 26.79 -0.17
N ALA A 87 -11.11 26.95 -1.42
CA ALA A 87 -10.00 27.77 -1.93
C ALA A 87 -8.57 27.45 -1.44
N GLY A 88 -7.80 26.78 -2.30
CA GLY A 88 -6.33 26.81 -2.19
C GLY A 88 -5.51 25.75 -2.91
N VAL A 89 -6.10 24.81 -3.67
CA VAL A 89 -5.36 23.73 -4.35
C VAL A 89 -5.85 23.60 -5.80
N PRO A 90 -4.96 23.46 -6.80
CA PRO A 90 -5.37 23.36 -8.21
C PRO A 90 -6.28 22.14 -8.41
N ALA A 91 -7.48 22.41 -8.92
CA ALA A 91 -8.46 21.38 -9.22
C ALA A 91 -7.95 20.50 -10.37
N PHE A 92 -7.66 19.23 -10.08
CA PHE A 92 -7.51 18.21 -11.12
C PHE A 92 -8.90 17.97 -11.73
N LYS A 93 -9.08 18.44 -12.97
CA LYS A 93 -10.29 18.18 -13.72
C LYS A 93 -10.19 16.77 -14.31
N VAL A 94 -10.97 15.85 -13.76
CA VAL A 94 -11.21 14.53 -14.35
C VAL A 94 -11.92 14.77 -15.68
N ILE A 95 -11.28 14.37 -16.78
CA ILE A 95 -11.92 14.32 -18.10
C ILE A 95 -12.55 12.93 -18.18
N GLU A 96 -13.88 12.87 -18.03
CA GLU A 96 -14.64 11.66 -18.33
C GLU A 96 -14.47 11.32 -19.81
N GLY A 97 -13.88 10.16 -20.07
CA GLY A 97 -13.71 9.64 -21.43
C GLY A 97 -15.05 9.17 -21.97
N ASN A 98 -15.76 10.05 -22.66
CA ASN A 98 -16.69 9.67 -23.71
C ASN A 98 -16.29 10.40 -24.99
N SER A 99 -16.31 9.67 -26.09
CA SER A 99 -15.77 10.03 -27.41
C SER A 99 -16.41 11.28 -28.02
N ASP A 100 -15.63 11.95 -28.88
CA ASP A 100 -16.05 12.91 -29.92
C ASP A 100 -15.89 14.42 -29.66
N ILE A 101 -14.73 14.84 -29.15
CA ILE A 101 -14.22 16.21 -29.40
C ILE A 101 -12.72 16.16 -29.71
N PRO A 102 -12.25 16.54 -30.93
CA PRO A 102 -10.83 16.63 -31.21
C PRO A 102 -10.23 17.88 -30.54
N PRO A 103 -9.15 17.75 -29.75
CA PRO A 103 -8.40 18.90 -29.25
C PRO A 103 -7.58 19.56 -30.36
N PRO A 104 -7.38 20.89 -30.32
CA PRO A 104 -6.60 21.60 -31.34
C PRO A 104 -5.12 21.19 -31.28
N ASP A 105 -4.55 20.89 -32.45
CA ASP A 105 -3.13 20.64 -32.68
C ASP A 105 -2.28 21.81 -32.19
N ASN A 106 -1.51 21.62 -31.12
CA ASN A 106 -0.29 22.39 -30.87
C ASN A 106 0.57 21.79 -29.74
N ASN A 107 1.41 20.79 -30.06
CA ASN A 107 2.86 20.85 -29.82
C ASN A 107 3.56 19.56 -30.31
N PRO A 108 4.71 19.65 -31.01
CA PRO A 108 5.42 18.49 -31.53
C PRO A 108 6.36 17.89 -30.48
N GLY A 109 6.42 16.56 -30.41
CA GLY A 109 7.62 15.88 -29.91
C GLY A 109 7.57 15.14 -28.56
N ARG A 110 6.53 14.35 -28.27
CA ARG A 110 6.67 13.26 -27.26
C ARG A 110 6.22 11.92 -27.83
N SER A 111 7.17 11.20 -28.41
CA SER A 111 7.01 9.79 -28.80
C SER A 111 6.77 8.95 -27.54
N ARG A 112 5.57 8.37 -27.40
CA ARG A 112 5.26 7.43 -26.32
C ARG A 112 5.85 6.05 -26.69
N PRO A 113 6.62 5.40 -25.81
CA PRO A 113 7.15 4.07 -26.09
C PRO A 113 6.01 3.03 -26.15
N LYS A 114 6.01 2.20 -27.20
CA LYS A 114 5.06 1.09 -27.37
C LYS A 114 5.73 -0.21 -26.92
N LEU A 115 5.19 -0.84 -25.88
CA LEU A 115 5.53 -2.22 -25.51
C LEU A 115 4.97 -3.19 -26.57
N ARG A 116 5.80 -4.14 -26.99
CA ARG A 116 5.41 -5.24 -27.88
C ARG A 116 5.46 -6.55 -27.11
N ILE A 117 4.37 -7.31 -27.16
CA ILE A 117 4.34 -8.69 -26.67
C ILE A 117 4.86 -9.59 -27.81
N VAL A 118 5.90 -10.35 -27.52
CA VAL A 118 6.47 -11.37 -28.42
C VAL A 118 5.76 -12.69 -28.11
N LYS A 119 5.31 -13.38 -29.17
CA LYS A 119 4.60 -14.66 -29.08
C LYS A 119 5.56 -15.81 -28.87
#